data_AF-A0A924LD53-F1
#
_entry.id   AF-A0A924LD53-F1
#
_cell.length_a   1.000
_cell.length_b   1.000
_cell.length_c   1.000
_cell.angle_alpha   90.00
_cell.angle_beta   90.00
_cell.angle_gamma   90.00
#
_symmetry.space_group_name_H-M   'P 1'
#
loop_
_entity.id
_entity.type
_entity.pdbx_description
1 polymer ?
#
loop_
_entity_poly.entity_id
_entity_poly.type
_entity_poly.pdbx_seq_one_letter_code
_entity_poly.pdbx_strand_id
1 'polypeptide(L)' 'MPSHDWHILSDETQLTLSRAALVLAVQTVAGQAEMLALEMENGALADRGGPDALRLFAAVLRVSQDSGMEVRGNA' A
#
# COMPACT_ATOMS: atom_id res chain seq x y z
N MET A 1 -19.85 8.60 -15.99
CA MET A 1 -20.01 8.79 -14.53
C MET A 1 -19.78 10.25 -14.23
N PRO A 2 -20.57 10.92 -13.38
CA PRO A 2 -20.28 12.30 -13.04
C PRO A 2 -18.94 12.31 -12.31
N SER A 3 -17.93 12.90 -12.95
CA SER A 3 -16.69 13.29 -12.29
C SER A 3 -17.10 14.34 -11.26
N HIS A 4 -17.29 13.89 -10.02
CA HIS A 4 -17.34 14.81 -8.89
C HIS A 4 -15.93 15.42 -8.84
N ASP A 5 -15.83 16.66 -9.28
CA ASP A 5 -14.57 17.37 -9.39
C ASP A 5 -13.91 17.43 -8.02
N TRP A 6 -12.75 16.80 -7.88
CA TRP A 6 -12.05 16.60 -6.61
C TRP A 6 -11.86 17.92 -5.85
N HIS A 7 -11.68 19.01 -6.59
CA HIS A 7 -11.44 20.34 -6.05
C HIS A 7 -12.67 20.99 -5.41
N ILE A 8 -13.87 20.40 -5.54
CA ILE A 8 -15.08 20.88 -4.85
C ILE A 8 -15.16 20.40 -3.39
N LEU A 9 -14.37 19.40 -3.01
CA LEU A 9 -14.31 18.87 -1.66
C LEU A 9 -13.46 19.78 -0.77
N SER A 10 -13.79 19.87 0.52
CA SER A 10 -12.92 20.57 1.48
C SER A 10 -11.56 19.87 1.59
N ASP A 11 -10.51 20.62 1.90
CA ASP A 11 -9.15 20.08 2.08
C ASP A 11 -9.11 18.94 3.12
N GLU A 12 -9.91 19.04 4.19
CA GLU A 12 -10.06 17.99 5.19
C GLU A 12 -10.66 16.70 4.60
N THR A 13 -11.68 16.85 3.74
CA THR A 13 -12.30 15.71 3.05
C THR A 13 -11.33 15.09 2.05
N GLN A 14 -10.63 15.91 1.27
CA GLN A 14 -9.61 15.47 0.33
C GLN A 14 -8.48 14.71 1.04
N LEU A 15 -8.01 15.23 2.19
CA LEU A 15 -6.98 14.59 3.00
C LEU A 15 -7.46 13.26 3.58
N THR A 16 -8.68 13.22 4.10
CA THR A 16 -9.29 12.00 4.66
C THR A 16 -9.42 10.91 3.60
N LEU A 17 -9.95 11.26 2.42
CA LEU A 17 -10.07 10.33 1.30
C LEU A 17 -8.71 9.87 0.79
N SER A 18 -7.71 10.76 0.72
CA SER A 18 -6.35 10.40 0.31
C SER A 18 -5.70 9.42 1.28
N ARG A 19 -5.86 9.63 2.59
CA ARG A 19 -5.37 8.69 3.62
C ARG A 19 -6.07 7.34 3.52
N ALA A 20 -7.39 7.32 3.32
CA ALA A 20 -8.14 6.09 3.14
C ALA A 20 -7.70 5.33 1.87
N ALA A 21 -7.54 6.04 0.76
CA ALA A 21 -7.04 5.46 -0.49
C ALA A 21 -5.63 4.87 -0.32
N LEU A 22 -4.76 5.56 0.42
CA LEU A 22 -3.40 5.09 0.70
C LEU A 22 -3.40 3.83 1.58
N VAL A 23 -4.26 3.77 2.59
CA VAL A 23 -4.45 2.55 3.40
C VAL A 23 -4.85 1.37 2.53
N LEU A 24 -5.83 1.54 1.65
CA LEU A 24 -6.27 0.50 0.73
C LEU A 24 -5.17 0.08 -0.24
N ALA A 25 -4.40 1.04 -0.75
CA ALA A 25 -3.27 0.77 -1.65
C ALA A 25 -2.19 -0.07 -0.95
N VAL A 26 -1.80 0.30 0.29
CA VAL A 26 -0.83 -0.43 1.10
C VAL A 26 -1.29 -1.87 1.35
N GLN A 27 -2.55 -2.06 1.75
CA GLN A 27 -3.12 -3.38 1.96
C GLN A 27 -3.10 -4.24 0.68
N THR A 28 -3.45 -3.63 -0.45
CA THR A 28 -3.47 -4.31 -1.75
C THR A 28 -2.07 -4.75 -2.15
N VAL A 29 -1.08 -3.86 -2.05
CA VAL A 29 0.31 -4.15 -2.44
C VAL A 29 0.92 -5.22 -1.53
N ALA A 30 0.68 -5.15 -0.22
CA ALA A 30 1.16 -6.17 0.72
C ALA A 30 0.58 -7.56 0.41
N GLY A 31 -0.73 -7.65 0.14
CA GLY A 31 -1.37 -8.91 -0.26
C GLY A 31 -0.85 -9.45 -1.59
N GLN A 32 -0.60 -8.57 -2.57
CA GLN A 32 0.01 -8.97 -3.84
C GLN A 32 1.43 -9.52 -3.66
N ALA A 33 2.25 -8.90 -2.80
CA ALA A 33 3.59 -9.40 -2.51
C ALA A 33 3.56 -10.80 -1.90
N GLU A 34 2.63 -11.08 -0.99
CA GLU A 34 2.46 -12.42 -0.41
C GLU A 34 2.01 -13.46 -1.43
N MET A 35 1.08 -13.09 -2.32
CA MET A 35 0.65 -13.98 -3.40
C MET A 35 1.81 -14.30 -4.33
N LEU A 36 2.62 -13.30 -4.71
CA LEU A 36 3.81 -13.53 -5.53
C LEU A 36 4.86 -14.41 -4.83
N ALA A 37 5.02 -14.27 -3.51
CA ALA A 37 5.90 -15.14 -2.74
C ALA A 37 5.45 -16.61 -2.82
N LEU A 38 4.15 -16.85 -2.70
CA LEU A 38 3.57 -18.19 -2.83
C LEU A 38 3.78 -18.78 -4.24
N GLU A 39 3.57 -17.98 -5.28
CA GLU A 39 3.81 -18.41 -6.66
C GLU A 39 5.30 -18.72 -6.92
N MET A 40 6.23 -17.98 -6.29
CA MET A 40 7.67 -18.30 -6.34
C MET A 40 7.99 -19.63 -5.65
N GLU A 41 7.44 -19.87 -4.46
CA GLU A 41 7.66 -21.14 -3.73
C GLU A 41 7.13 -22.35 -4.47
N ASN A 42 6.01 -22.18 -5.17
CA ASN A 42 5.43 -23.23 -6.00
C ASN A 42 6.18 -23.42 -7.34
N GLY A 43 7.21 -22.61 -7.61
CA GLY A 43 8.00 -22.67 -8.83
C GLY A 43 7.29 -22.10 -10.07
N ALA A 44 6.15 -21.43 -9.90
CA ALA A 44 5.40 -20.79 -10.98
C ALA A 44 6.05 -19.46 -11.42
N LEU A 45 6.81 -18.81 -10.53
CA LEU A 45 7.53 -17.57 -10.79
C LEU A 45 9.03 -17.74 -10.57
N ALA A 46 9.85 -17.18 -11.45
CA ALA A 46 11.31 -17.23 -11.33
C ALA A 46 11.79 -16.46 -10.10
N ASP A 47 12.62 -17.10 -9.28
CA ASP A 47 13.23 -16.47 -8.11
C ASP A 47 14.27 -15.41 -8.53
N ARG A 48 13.99 -14.14 -8.16
CA ARG A 48 14.88 -12.98 -8.36
C ARG A 48 15.08 -12.17 -7.08
N GLY A 49 15.17 -12.85 -5.94
CA GLY A 49 15.32 -12.20 -4.62
C GLY A 49 14.64 -12.93 -3.47
N GLY A 50 13.96 -14.04 -3.77
CA GLY A 50 13.36 -14.96 -2.83
C GLY A 50 11.94 -14.56 -2.40
N PRO A 51 11.10 -15.55 -2.07
CA PRO A 51 9.78 -15.31 -1.46
C PRO A 51 9.90 -14.56 -0.13
N ASP A 52 11.00 -14.72 0.61
CA ASP A 52 11.24 -14.04 1.87
C ASP A 52 11.39 -12.53 1.73
N ALA A 53 11.96 -12.04 0.62
CA ALA A 53 12.05 -10.60 0.36
C ALA A 53 10.67 -9.97 0.14
N LEU A 54 9.77 -10.67 -0.55
CA LEU A 54 8.39 -10.23 -0.77
C LEU A 54 7.59 -10.22 0.54
N ARG A 55 7.79 -11.23 1.41
CA ARG A 55 7.18 -11.26 2.75
C ARG A 55 7.70 -10.15 3.64
N LEU A 56 9.01 -9.90 3.63
CA LEU A 56 9.60 -8.78 4.36
C LEU A 56 9.01 -7.45 3.90
N PHE A 57 8.89 -7.26 2.58
CA PHE A 57 8.27 -6.07 2.01
C PHE A 57 6.81 -5.89 2.47
N ALA A 58 5.99 -6.95 2.41
CA ALA A 58 4.62 -6.93 2.91
C ALA A 58 4.55 -6.59 4.41
N ALA A 59 5.46 -7.14 5.22
CA ALA A 59 5.55 -6.85 6.65
C ALA A 59 5.89 -5.38 6.93
N VAL A 60 6.88 -4.82 6.22
CA VAL A 60 7.28 -3.41 6.34
C VAL A 60 6.12 -2.48 5.98
N LEU A 61 5.36 -2.79 4.93
CA LEU A 61 4.19 -2.02 4.52
C LEU A 61 3.11 -1.98 5.60
N ARG A 62 2.82 -3.10 6.26
CA ARG A 62 1.83 -3.17 7.35
C ARG A 62 2.29 -2.40 8.59
N VAL A 63 3.56 -2.52 8.97
CA VAL A 63 4.12 -1.74 10.09
C VAL A 63 4.07 -0.23 9.80
N SER A 64 4.33 0.16 8.56
CA SER A 64 4.28 1.57 8.14
C SER A 64 2.86 2.14 8.17
N GLN A 65 1.84 1.30 8.01
CA GLN A 65 0.43 1.67 8.19
C GLN A 65 0.10 1.92 9.67
N ASP A 66 0.48 0.99 10.54
CA ASP A 66 0.17 1.05 11.99
C ASP A 66 0.90 2.18 12.72
N SER A 67 2.10 2.53 12.25
CA SER A 67 2.89 3.61 12.86
C SER A 67 2.28 5.00 12.62
N GLY A 68 1.23 5.09 11.81
CA GLY A 68 0.73 6.34 11.26
C GLY A 68 1.78 6.92 10.31
N MET A 69 1.41 7.18 9.07
CA MET A 69 2.18 8.14 8.26
C MET A 69 2.05 9.53 8.91
N GLU A 70 2.84 9.77 9.96
CA GLU A 70 3.22 11.11 10.38
C GLU A 70 4.02 11.70 9.23
N VAL A 71 3.29 12.39 8.34
CA VAL A 71 3.89 13.36 7.43
C VAL A 71 4.50 14.43 8.34
N ARG A 72 5.78 14.31 8.65
CA ARG A 72 6.56 15.42 9.20
C ARG A 72 6.70 16.47 8.10
N GLY A 73 5.67 17.30 7.97
CA GLY A 73 5.70 18.54 7.20
C GLY A 73 6.66 19.48 7.90
N ASN A 74 7.87 19.59 7.36
CA ASN A 74 8.76 20.72 7.63
C ASN A 74 8.11 21.97 6.99
N ALA A 75 7.71 22.92 7.83
CA ALA A 75 7.25 24.26 7.45
C ALA A 75 8.40 25.27 7.60
#